data_AF-A0A6A5GB83-F1
#
_entry.id   AF-A0A6A5GB83-F1
#
_cell.length_a   1.000
_cell.length_b   1.000
_cell.length_c   1.000
_cell.angle_alpha   90.00
_cell.angle_beta   90.00
_cell.angle_gamma   90.00
#
_symmetry.space_group_name_H-M   'P 1'
#
loop_
_entity.id
_entity.type
_entity.pdbx_description
1 polymer ?
#
loop_
_entity_poly.entity_id
_entity_poly.type
_entity_poly.pdbx_seq_one_letter_code
_entity_poly.pdbx_strand_id
1 'polypeptide(L)'
;MWGGWGRDDTKCRTNQMELMKVAGSTNWKNMNEVQEFRNTCENLQNCNPRGTNGFDALEIKQMRTYCERMVFMPTKYSNCIQNVNMKNSKCWQSYQPAPGYSCFNIFGSNDCVKNDIVEVCGQEVWNNYRDDMIVLLTAAHPLCIFDRYQHL
;
A
#
# COMPACT_ATOMS: atom_id res chain seq x y z
N MET A 1 27.72 25.10 -20.95
CA MET A 1 26.30 24.71 -20.99
C MET A 1 25.89 24.28 -19.60
N TRP A 2 25.11 25.09 -18.87
CA TRP A 2 24.59 24.79 -17.53
C TRP A 2 23.09 25.09 -17.53
N GLY A 3 22.23 24.06 -17.53
CA GLY A 3 20.78 24.30 -17.64
C GLY A 3 19.83 23.09 -17.50
N GLY A 4 20.33 21.91 -17.10
CA GLY A 4 19.49 20.70 -16.91
C GLY A 4 19.20 20.33 -15.46
N TRP A 5 20.11 20.66 -14.53
CA TRP A 5 20.26 19.94 -13.27
C TRP A 5 19.14 20.19 -12.23
N GLY A 6 18.64 21.42 -12.09
CA GLY A 6 17.57 21.73 -11.12
C GLY A 6 16.17 21.24 -11.51
N ARG A 7 15.96 20.85 -12.79
CA ARG A 7 14.66 20.38 -13.29
C ARG A 7 14.37 18.94 -12.88
N ASP A 8 15.39 18.09 -12.85
CA ASP A 8 15.22 16.66 -12.50
C ASP A 8 14.92 16.48 -11.00
N ASP A 9 15.61 17.22 -10.12
CA ASP A 9 15.35 17.18 -8.67
C ASP A 9 13.95 17.71 -8.31
N THR A 10 13.52 18.78 -8.98
CA THR A 10 12.17 19.35 -8.81
C THR A 10 11.10 18.36 -9.26
N LYS A 11 11.31 17.71 -10.42
CA LYS A 11 10.40 16.68 -10.92
C LYS A 11 10.29 15.49 -9.96
N CYS A 12 11.40 15.06 -9.37
CA CYS A 12 11.39 14.00 -8.38
C CYS A 12 10.63 14.37 -7.10
N ARG A 13 10.78 15.61 -6.62
CA ARG A 13 9.99 16.09 -5.48
C ARG A 13 8.51 16.14 -5.80
N THR A 14 8.15 16.61 -6.99
CA THR A 14 6.75 16.58 -7.45
C THR A 14 6.21 15.15 -7.52
N ASN A 15 6.95 14.21 -8.09
CA ASN A 15 6.53 12.81 -8.17
C ASN A 15 6.37 12.16 -6.79
N GLN A 16 7.22 12.51 -5.82
CA GLN A 16 7.07 12.05 -4.44
C GLN A 16 5.79 12.59 -3.80
N MET A 17 5.54 13.89 -3.91
CA MET A 17 4.31 14.49 -3.37
C MET A 17 3.07 13.87 -4.01
N GLU A 18 3.10 13.62 -5.32
CA GLU A 18 2.00 12.95 -6.01
C GLU A 18 1.86 11.50 -5.54
N LEU A 19 2.97 10.76 -5.31
CA LEU A 19 2.90 9.42 -4.72
C LEU A 19 2.20 9.45 -3.36
N MET A 20 2.61 10.35 -2.45
CA MET A 20 2.00 10.44 -1.12
C MET A 20 0.52 10.81 -1.19
N LYS A 21 0.15 11.72 -2.09
CA LYS A 21 -1.23 12.12 -2.33
C LYS A 21 -2.07 10.95 -2.84
N VAL A 22 -1.61 10.28 -3.91
CA VAL A 22 -2.32 9.15 -4.51
C VAL A 22 -2.40 8.00 -3.49
N ALA A 23 -1.31 7.68 -2.78
CA ALA A 23 -1.30 6.67 -1.72
C ALA A 23 -2.39 6.91 -0.65
N GLY A 24 -2.60 8.17 -0.26
CA GLY A 24 -3.60 8.55 0.74
C GLY A 24 -5.04 8.55 0.22
N SER A 25 -5.25 8.62 -1.09
CA SER A 25 -6.59 8.66 -1.70
C SER A 25 -6.99 7.39 -2.44
N THR A 26 -6.06 6.50 -2.77
CA THR A 26 -6.33 5.26 -3.50
C THR A 26 -7.29 4.37 -2.74
N ASN A 27 -8.40 4.03 -3.37
CA ASN A 27 -9.21 2.90 -2.92
C ASN A 27 -8.50 1.60 -3.29
N TRP A 28 -7.79 1.01 -2.33
CA TRP A 28 -7.04 -0.24 -2.49
C TRP A 28 -7.90 -1.47 -2.86
N LYS A 29 -9.22 -1.32 -2.87
CA LYS A 29 -10.20 -2.34 -3.31
C LYS A 29 -10.62 -2.16 -4.78
N ASN A 30 -10.16 -1.10 -5.45
CA ASN A 30 -10.44 -0.78 -6.84
C ASN A 30 -9.17 -0.95 -7.70
N MET A 31 -9.15 -1.96 -8.57
CA MET A 31 -7.97 -2.26 -9.38
C MET A 31 -7.59 -1.17 -10.39
N ASN A 32 -8.52 -0.33 -10.83
CA ASN A 32 -8.20 0.80 -11.71
C ASN A 32 -7.40 1.86 -10.95
N GLU A 33 -7.79 2.17 -9.71
CA GLU A 33 -7.06 3.12 -8.85
C GLU A 33 -5.71 2.56 -8.40
N VAL A 34 -5.63 1.25 -8.14
CA VAL A 34 -4.35 0.57 -7.88
C VAL A 34 -3.41 0.66 -9.09
N GLN A 35 -3.94 0.57 -10.31
CA GLN A 35 -3.14 0.73 -11.52
C GLN A 35 -2.66 2.18 -11.71
N GLU A 36 -3.49 3.17 -11.39
CA GLU A 36 -3.07 4.58 -11.38
C GLU A 36 -1.94 4.83 -10.36
N PHE A 37 -2.05 4.25 -9.16
CA PHE A 37 -0.97 4.28 -8.17
C PHE A 37 0.32 3.64 -8.70
N ARG A 38 0.23 2.46 -9.33
CA ARG A 38 1.38 1.79 -9.95
C ARG A 38 2.08 2.70 -10.98
N ASN A 39 1.33 3.38 -11.83
CA ASN A 39 1.91 4.28 -12.83
C ASN A 39 2.67 5.45 -12.16
N THR A 40 2.13 5.98 -11.06
CA THR A 40 2.82 7.00 -10.24
C THR A 40 4.11 6.47 -9.64
N CYS A 41 4.14 5.21 -9.22
CA CYS A 41 5.35 4.54 -8.75
C CYS A 41 6.41 4.36 -9.85
N GLU A 42 6.02 4.05 -11.08
CA GLU A 42 6.95 3.94 -12.22
C GLU A 42 7.61 5.30 -12.55
N ASN A 43 6.89 6.40 -12.37
CA ASN A 43 7.44 7.76 -12.53
C ASN A 43 8.58 8.07 -11.54
N LEU A 44 8.64 7.40 -10.38
CA LEU A 44 9.72 7.52 -9.40
C LEU A 44 10.96 6.66 -9.73
N GLN A 45 10.84 5.66 -10.60
CA GLN A 45 12.01 4.86 -11.01
C GLN A 45 13.06 5.71 -11.74
N ASN A 46 12.61 6.76 -12.42
CA ASN A 46 13.46 7.72 -13.12
C ASN A 46 14.18 8.70 -12.19
N CYS A 47 13.88 8.69 -10.89
CA CYS A 47 14.59 9.49 -9.90
C CYS A 47 15.93 8.84 -9.55
N ASN A 48 17.00 9.61 -9.76
CA ASN A 48 18.36 9.15 -9.53
C ASN A 48 18.94 9.90 -8.32
N PRO A 49 19.30 9.21 -7.22
CA PRO A 49 19.84 9.88 -6.04
C PRO A 49 21.19 10.52 -6.38
N ARG A 50 21.31 11.83 -6.20
CA ARG A 50 22.60 12.53 -6.29
C ARG A 50 22.78 13.50 -5.14
N GLY A 51 23.59 13.09 -4.15
CA GLY A 51 24.33 13.96 -3.23
C GLY A 51 23.51 14.87 -2.31
N THR A 52 24.25 15.65 -1.51
CA THR A 52 23.89 16.27 -0.24
C THR A 52 22.73 17.28 -0.24
N ASN A 53 22.10 17.57 -1.40
CA ASN A 53 20.97 18.51 -1.54
C ASN A 53 19.78 17.93 -2.35
N GLY A 54 19.83 16.64 -2.72
CA GLY A 54 18.76 15.91 -3.41
C GLY A 54 18.17 14.78 -2.55
N PHE A 55 17.28 13.99 -3.12
CA PHE A 55 16.78 12.77 -2.47
C PHE A 55 17.93 11.86 -2.04
N ASP A 56 17.90 11.42 -0.78
CA ASP A 56 18.81 10.38 -0.32
C ASP A 56 18.49 9.07 -1.07
N ALA A 57 19.54 8.32 -1.43
CA ALA A 57 19.41 6.98 -2.00
C ALA A 57 18.57 6.05 -1.12
N LEU A 58 18.63 6.26 0.20
CA LEU A 58 17.79 5.55 1.16
C LEU A 58 16.29 5.86 0.97
N GLU A 59 15.94 7.13 0.80
CA GLU A 59 14.55 7.58 0.64
C GLU A 59 13.94 7.05 -0.67
N ILE A 60 14.67 7.12 -1.79
CA ILE A 60 14.24 6.53 -3.07
C ILE A 60 14.05 5.02 -2.94
N LYS A 61 14.97 4.32 -2.25
CA LYS A 61 14.85 2.88 -2.01
C LYS A 61 13.62 2.54 -1.18
N GLN A 62 13.33 3.32 -0.14
CA GLN A 62 12.14 3.15 0.70
C GLN A 62 10.85 3.36 -0.12
N MET A 63 10.79 4.39 -0.96
CA MET A 63 9.62 4.63 -1.82
C MET A 63 9.39 3.51 -2.83
N ARG A 64 10.45 3.00 -3.46
CA ARG A 64 10.33 1.85 -4.37
C ARG A 64 9.80 0.61 -3.64
N THR A 65 10.32 0.34 -2.44
CA THR A 65 9.85 -0.76 -1.60
C THR A 65 8.38 -0.58 -1.21
N TYR A 66 7.98 0.63 -0.85
CA TYR A 66 6.59 0.97 -0.54
C TYR A 66 5.68 0.72 -1.75
N CYS A 67 6.06 1.24 -2.92
CA CYS A 67 5.37 1.04 -4.18
C CYS A 67 5.14 -0.44 -4.51
N GLU A 68 6.19 -1.24 -4.46
CA GLU A 68 6.11 -2.69 -4.73
C GLU A 68 5.13 -3.39 -3.79
N ARG A 69 5.21 -3.09 -2.49
CA ARG A 69 4.38 -3.77 -1.48
C ARG A 69 2.91 -3.33 -1.52
N MET A 70 2.64 -2.04 -1.75
CA MET A 70 1.28 -1.52 -1.85
C MET A 70 0.55 -2.06 -3.09
N VAL A 71 1.28 -2.28 -4.20
CA VAL A 71 0.72 -2.91 -5.41
C VAL A 71 0.60 -4.43 -5.26
N PHE A 72 1.53 -5.07 -4.55
CA PHE A 72 1.56 -6.52 -4.38
C PHE A 72 0.27 -7.06 -3.78
N MET A 73 -0.25 -6.44 -2.72
CA MET A 73 -1.43 -6.92 -2.01
C MET A 73 -2.70 -6.98 -2.87
N PRO A 74 -3.16 -5.88 -3.49
CA PRO A 74 -4.33 -5.92 -4.36
C PRO A 74 -4.12 -6.80 -5.61
N THR A 75 -2.89 -6.93 -6.09
CA THR A 75 -2.58 -7.79 -7.24
C THR A 75 -2.68 -9.28 -6.88
N LYS A 76 -1.98 -9.71 -5.82
CA LYS A 76 -1.94 -11.11 -5.35
C LYS A 76 -3.32 -11.62 -4.97
N TYR A 77 -4.13 -10.78 -4.35
CA TYR A 77 -5.47 -11.15 -3.85
C TYR A 77 -6.61 -10.62 -4.74
N SER A 78 -6.32 -10.21 -5.97
CA SER A 78 -7.28 -9.55 -6.88
C SER A 78 -8.61 -10.30 -7.04
N ASN A 79 -8.57 -11.61 -7.29
CA ASN A 79 -9.78 -12.44 -7.39
C ASN A 79 -10.60 -12.43 -6.09
N CYS A 80 -9.94 -12.55 -4.94
CA CYS A 80 -10.60 -12.52 -3.65
C CYS A 80 -11.22 -11.14 -3.37
N ILE A 81 -10.44 -10.06 -3.58
CA ILE A 81 -10.92 -8.68 -3.43
C ILE A 81 -12.14 -8.41 -4.30
N GLN A 82 -12.13 -8.88 -5.56
CA GLN A 82 -13.28 -8.76 -6.46
C GLN A 82 -14.51 -9.49 -5.91
N ASN A 83 -14.36 -10.72 -5.43
CA ASN A 83 -15.47 -11.49 -4.90
C ASN A 83 -16.02 -10.88 -3.60
N VAL A 84 -15.14 -10.38 -2.72
CA VAL A 84 -15.54 -9.70 -1.48
C VAL A 84 -16.20 -8.35 -1.78
N ASN A 85 -15.74 -7.62 -2.81
CA ASN A 85 -16.43 -6.43 -3.32
C ASN A 85 -17.88 -6.76 -3.74
N MET A 86 -18.09 -7.89 -4.44
CA MET A 86 -19.43 -8.33 -4.87
C MET A 86 -20.34 -8.72 -3.69
N LYS A 87 -19.78 -9.29 -2.61
CA LYS A 87 -20.52 -9.56 -1.37
C LYS A 87 -21.12 -8.28 -0.77
N ASN A 88 -20.45 -7.14 -0.99
CA ASN A 88 -20.96 -5.82 -0.64
C ASN A 88 -21.36 -5.67 0.85
N SER A 89 -20.61 -6.31 1.75
CA SER A 89 -20.87 -6.27 3.18
C SER A 89 -20.60 -4.88 3.75
N LYS A 90 -21.28 -4.52 4.85
CA LYS A 90 -20.98 -3.26 5.57
C LYS A 90 -19.55 -3.21 6.11
N CYS A 91 -19.02 -4.35 6.55
CA CYS A 91 -17.64 -4.45 7.02
C CYS A 91 -16.68 -4.07 5.89
N TRP A 92 -16.76 -4.75 4.76
CA TRP A 92 -15.85 -4.54 3.65
C TRP A 92 -15.96 -3.14 3.04
N GLN A 93 -17.17 -2.58 2.96
CA GLN A 93 -17.38 -1.22 2.47
C GLN A 93 -16.64 -0.19 3.35
N SER A 94 -16.77 -0.30 4.67
CA SER A 94 -16.17 0.62 5.64
C SER A 94 -14.69 0.36 5.90
N TYR A 95 -14.21 -0.86 5.62
CA TYR A 95 -12.82 -1.24 5.80
C TYR A 95 -11.90 -0.48 4.82
N GLN A 96 -10.85 0.12 5.38
CA GLN A 96 -9.75 0.71 4.63
C GLN A 96 -8.50 -0.16 4.82
N PRO A 97 -8.06 -0.90 3.78
CA PRO A 97 -6.79 -1.62 3.82
C PRO A 97 -5.63 -0.65 4.10
N ALA A 98 -4.76 -1.01 5.03
CA ALA A 98 -3.65 -0.18 5.50
C ALA A 98 -4.10 1.22 6.02
N PRO A 99 -4.78 1.28 7.17
CA PRO A 99 -5.37 2.52 7.68
C PRO A 99 -4.30 3.51 8.16
N GLY A 100 -3.69 4.26 7.24
CA GLY A 100 -2.80 5.39 7.52
C GLY A 100 -1.84 5.11 8.67
N TYR A 101 -1.94 5.88 9.75
CA TYR A 101 -1.06 5.79 10.93
C TYR A 101 -1.59 4.88 12.06
N SER A 102 -2.65 4.10 11.83
CA SER A 102 -3.30 3.31 12.89
C SER A 102 -2.59 1.95 13.10
N CYS A 103 -2.21 1.67 14.35
CA CYS A 103 -1.79 0.33 14.78
C CYS A 103 -2.97 -0.59 15.12
N PHE A 104 -4.21 -0.08 15.05
CA PHE A 104 -5.42 -0.76 15.52
C PHE A 104 -6.42 -0.97 14.40
N ASN A 105 -7.25 -2.01 14.55
CA ASN A 105 -8.32 -2.38 13.62
C ASN A 105 -7.83 -2.56 12.17
N ILE A 106 -6.65 -3.15 11.99
CA ILE A 106 -6.04 -3.34 10.66
C ILE A 106 -6.83 -4.29 9.76
N PHE A 107 -7.76 -5.05 10.34
CA PHE A 107 -8.72 -5.93 9.65
C PHE A 107 -10.18 -5.48 9.90
N GLY A 108 -10.38 -4.18 10.12
CA GLY A 108 -11.69 -3.61 10.41
C GLY A 108 -12.11 -3.75 11.87
N SER A 109 -13.25 -3.15 12.21
CA SER A 109 -13.82 -3.23 13.56
C SER A 109 -14.14 -4.69 13.91
N ASN A 110 -13.68 -5.13 15.08
CA ASN A 110 -13.81 -6.53 15.54
C ASN A 110 -13.30 -7.56 14.52
N ASP A 111 -12.26 -7.18 13.76
CA ASP A 111 -11.60 -8.03 12.77
C ASP A 111 -12.56 -8.61 11.71
N CYS A 112 -13.63 -7.86 11.41
CA CYS A 112 -14.74 -8.33 10.59
C CYS A 112 -14.32 -8.76 9.16
N VAL A 113 -13.20 -8.23 8.66
CA VAL A 113 -12.67 -8.57 7.32
C VAL A 113 -12.33 -10.06 7.21
N LYS A 114 -11.92 -10.69 8.32
CA LYS A 114 -11.68 -12.13 8.37
C LYS A 114 -12.90 -12.91 7.87
N ASN A 115 -14.08 -12.61 8.42
CA ASN A 115 -15.29 -13.35 8.09
C ASN A 115 -15.66 -13.19 6.61
N ASP A 116 -15.50 -11.98 6.07
CA ASP A 116 -15.75 -11.73 4.66
C ASP A 116 -14.80 -12.49 3.74
N ILE A 117 -13.49 -12.48 4.03
CA ILE A 117 -12.51 -13.22 3.24
C ILE A 117 -12.68 -14.73 3.40
N VAL A 118 -12.90 -15.25 4.60
CA VAL A 118 -13.07 -16.69 4.84
C VAL A 118 -14.31 -17.22 4.13
N GLU A 119 -15.43 -16.51 4.20
CA GLU A 119 -16.69 -16.94 3.56
C GLU A 119 -16.57 -16.96 2.03
N VAL A 120 -15.85 -16.00 1.45
CA VAL A 120 -15.79 -15.81 -0.01
C VAL A 120 -14.61 -16.53 -0.65
N CYS A 121 -13.47 -16.58 0.04
CA CYS A 121 -12.19 -17.01 -0.51
C CYS A 121 -11.57 -18.18 0.26
N GLY A 122 -12.11 -18.54 1.43
CA GLY A 122 -11.64 -19.63 2.27
C GLY A 122 -10.58 -19.24 3.29
N GLN A 123 -10.40 -20.13 4.27
CA GLN A 123 -9.49 -19.94 5.41
C GLN A 123 -8.02 -19.79 5.00
N GLU A 124 -7.57 -20.54 4.00
CA GLU A 124 -6.18 -20.48 3.53
C GLU A 124 -5.85 -19.10 2.94
N VAL A 125 -6.74 -18.55 2.11
CA VAL A 125 -6.57 -17.21 1.53
C VAL A 125 -6.56 -16.15 2.62
N TRP A 126 -7.40 -16.28 3.64
CA TRP A 126 -7.37 -15.41 4.81
C TRP A 126 -6.02 -15.44 5.52
N ASN A 127 -5.50 -16.62 5.85
CA ASN A 127 -4.23 -16.76 6.57
C ASN A 127 -3.10 -16.06 5.79
N ASN A 128 -3.01 -16.30 4.48
CA ASN A 128 -2.02 -15.67 3.62
C ASN A 128 -2.19 -14.15 3.53
N TYR A 129 -3.43 -13.66 3.35
CA TYR A 129 -3.73 -12.23 3.27
C TYR A 129 -3.36 -11.52 4.57
N ARG A 130 -3.70 -12.11 5.71
CA ARG A 130 -3.40 -11.61 7.05
C ARG A 130 -1.89 -11.50 7.26
N ASP A 131 -1.16 -12.56 6.95
CA ASP A 131 0.29 -12.61 7.17
C ASP A 131 1.01 -11.59 6.29
N ASP A 132 0.65 -11.49 5.01
CA ASP A 132 1.22 -10.47 4.11
C ASP A 132 0.85 -9.04 4.55
N MET A 133 -0.38 -8.81 5.04
CA MET A 133 -0.77 -7.51 5.60
C MET A 133 0.07 -7.14 6.82
N ILE A 134 0.30 -8.09 7.72
CA ILE A 134 1.13 -7.87 8.91
C ILE A 134 2.56 -7.51 8.48
N VAL A 135 3.12 -8.20 7.48
CA VAL A 135 4.46 -7.89 6.95
C VAL A 135 4.51 -6.49 6.34
N LEU A 136 3.51 -6.12 5.53
CA LEU A 136 3.40 -4.78 4.95
C LEU A 136 3.36 -3.71 6.04
N LEU A 137 2.46 -3.87 7.01
CA LEU A 137 2.20 -2.87 8.04
C LEU A 137 3.33 -2.76 9.05
N THR A 138 3.99 -3.86 9.39
CA THR A 138 5.21 -3.84 10.24
C THR A 138 6.28 -2.95 9.63
N ALA A 139 6.44 -2.99 8.31
CA ALA A 139 7.43 -2.17 7.65
C ALA A 139 7.00 -0.71 7.45
N ALA A 140 5.70 -0.46 7.26
CA ALA A 140 5.17 0.90 7.16
C ALA A 140 5.11 1.60 8.52
N HIS A 141 4.93 0.84 9.60
CA HIS A 141 4.75 1.34 10.96
C HIS A 141 5.63 0.56 11.94
N PRO A 142 6.95 0.82 11.98
CA PRO A 142 7.89 0.08 12.82
C PRO A 142 7.66 0.25 14.33
N LEU A 143 6.84 1.22 14.74
CA LEU A 143 6.44 1.44 16.14
C LEU A 143 5.16 0.67 16.53
N CYS A 144 4.44 0.11 15.55
CA CYS A 144 3.27 -0.72 15.81
C CYS A 144 3.69 -2.17 16.07
N ILE A 145 3.03 -2.82 17.04
CA ILE A 145 3.19 -4.24 17.32
C ILE A 145 1.93 -4.97 16.83
N PHE A 146 2.10 -5.86 15.85
CA PHE A 146 0.99 -6.56 15.20
C PHE A 146 0.82 -8.02 15.66
N ASP A 147 1.54 -8.47 16.68
CA ASP A 147 1.54 -9.87 17.14
C ASP A 147 0.14 -10.41 17.49
N ARG A 148 -0.73 -9.55 18.05
CA ARG A 148 -2.12 -9.93 18.38
C ARG A 148 -2.92 -10.40 17.16
N TYR A 149 -2.49 -10.04 15.96
CA TYR A 149 -3.18 -10.36 14.71
C TYR A 149 -2.68 -11.69 14.10
N GLN A 150 -1.56 -12.25 14.56
CA GLN A 150 -0.96 -13.46 13.96
C GLN A 150 -1.82 -14.73 14.11
N HIS A 151 -2.77 -14.72 15.03
CA HIS A 151 -3.65 -15.86 15.34
C HIS A 151 -5.12 -15.63 14.99
N LEU A 152 -5.45 -14.47 14.40
CA LEU A 152 -6.78 -14.21 13.86
C LEU A 152 -7.02 -15.07 12.63
#